data_AF-A0A2E6RLC7-F1
#
_entry.id   AF-A0A2E6RLC7-F1
#
_cell.length_a   1.000
_cell.length_b   1.000
_cell.length_c   1.000
_cell.angle_alpha   90.00
_cell.angle_beta   90.00
_cell.angle_gamma   90.00
#
_symmetry.space_group_name_H-M   'P 1'
#
loop_
_entity.id
_entity.type
_entity.pdbx_description
1 polymer ?
#
loop_
_entity_poly.entity_id
_entity_poly.type
_entity_poly.pdbx_seq_one_letter_code
_entity_poly.pdbx_strand_id
1 'polypeptide(L)' 'MPNKGAKYANGNYKAQQKAYNKTRKGLKLRTRANALNRKLGTYGNGDGKDAAHYKGSTTKGRLQSP' A
#
# COMPACT_ATOMS: atom_id res chain seq x y z
N MET A 1 -2.31 -1.35 -22.45
CA MET A 1 -2.70 -0.27 -21.50
C MET A 1 -2.97 -0.90 -20.14
N PRO A 2 -2.35 -0.46 -19.04
CA PRO A 2 -2.59 -1.08 -17.74
C PRO A 2 -4.07 -0.94 -17.39
N ASN A 3 -4.68 -2.07 -17.06
CA ASN A 3 -6.12 -2.25 -16.88
C ASN A 3 -6.60 -1.30 -15.77
N LYS A 4 -7.18 -0.16 -16.14
CA LYS A 4 -7.74 0.79 -15.17
C LYS A 4 -8.99 0.13 -14.58
N GLY A 5 -8.91 -0.33 -13.32
CA GLY A 5 -10.01 -1.03 -12.64
C GLY A 5 -11.32 -0.23 -12.61
N ALA A 6 -12.41 -0.75 -12.05
CA ALA A 6 -13.70 -0.05 -12.08
C ALA A 6 -13.60 1.38 -11.49
N LYS A 7 -14.07 2.38 -12.25
CA LYS A 7 -14.23 3.76 -11.77
C LYS A 7 -15.40 3.81 -10.78
N TYR A 8 -15.19 4.40 -9.62
CA TYR A 8 -16.31 4.77 -8.73
C TYR A 8 -17.11 5.93 -9.36
N ALA A 9 -18.35 6.13 -8.92
CA ALA A 9 -19.26 7.16 -9.46
C ALA A 9 -18.70 8.59 -9.43
N ASN A 10 -17.71 8.87 -8.57
CA ASN A 10 -16.99 10.15 -8.50
C ASN A 10 -15.76 10.23 -9.44
N GLY A 11 -15.62 9.33 -10.40
CA GLY A 11 -14.51 9.28 -11.37
C GLY A 11 -13.16 8.81 -10.82
N ASN A 12 -13.06 8.57 -9.51
CA ASN A 12 -11.85 8.08 -8.86
C ASN A 12 -11.82 6.55 -8.93
N TYR A 13 -10.64 5.95 -9.09
CA TYR A 13 -10.43 4.50 -9.04
C TYR A 13 -10.19 3.96 -7.62
N LYS A 14 -10.05 4.86 -6.63
CA LYS A 14 -9.58 4.55 -5.27
C LYS A 14 -10.43 5.22 -4.18
N ALA A 15 -11.68 5.58 -4.45
CA ALA A 15 -12.52 6.33 -3.50
C ALA A 15 -12.68 5.59 -2.15
N GLN A 16 -13.04 4.31 -2.21
CA GLN A 16 -13.17 3.45 -1.03
C GLN A 16 -11.84 3.34 -0.26
N GLN A 17 -10.73 3.09 -0.96
CA GLN A 17 -9.41 2.99 -0.32
C GLN A 17 -8.98 4.31 0.34
N LYS A 18 -9.25 5.46 -0.30
CA LYS A 18 -8.99 6.79 0.30
C LYS A 18 -9.83 6.99 1.56
N ALA A 19 -11.11 6.62 1.54
CA ALA A 19 -11.98 6.71 2.71
C ALA A 19 -11.48 5.80 3.84
N TYR A 20 -11.13 4.55 3.53
CA TYR A 20 -10.57 3.62 4.51
C TYR A 20 -9.26 4.13 5.11
N ASN A 21 -8.35 4.68 4.30
CA ASN A 21 -7.07 5.23 4.75
C ASN A 21 -7.20 6.45 5.67
N LYS A 22 -8.37 7.11 5.70
CA LYS A 22 -8.67 8.18 6.66
C LYS A 22 -9.10 7.64 8.04
N THR A 23 -9.54 6.39 8.13
CA THR A 23 -9.85 5.78 9.44
C THR A 23 -8.57 5.55 10.25
N ARG A 24 -8.67 5.50 11.59
CA ARG A 24 -7.50 5.23 12.47
C ARG A 24 -6.80 3.92 12.09
N LYS A 25 -7.58 2.87 11.77
CA LYS A 25 -7.06 1.56 11.36
C LYS A 25 -6.33 1.64 10.02
N GLY A 26 -6.97 2.24 9.00
CA GLY A 26 -6.36 2.38 7.68
C GLY A 26 -5.11 3.26 7.70
N LEU A 27 -5.13 4.37 8.45
CA LEU A 27 -3.96 5.24 8.63
C LEU A 27 -2.79 4.47 9.26
N LYS A 28 -3.03 3.71 10.33
CA LYS A 28 -2.00 2.87 10.98
C LYS A 28 -1.41 1.85 10.01
N LEU A 29 -2.25 1.20 9.20
CA LEU A 29 -1.80 0.22 8.21
C LEU A 29 -0.95 0.87 7.11
N ARG A 30 -1.42 1.96 6.49
CA ARG A 30 -0.66 2.63 5.41
C ARG A 30 0.67 3.17 5.90
N THR A 31 0.71 3.76 7.09
CA THR A 31 1.93 4.36 7.63
C THR A 31 2.98 3.29 7.91
N ARG A 32 2.58 2.13 8.44
CA ARG A 32 3.49 1.00 8.69
C ARG A 32 3.99 0.38 7.39
N ALA A 33 3.12 0.16 6.40
CA ALA A 33 3.52 -0.32 5.08
C ALA A 33 4.54 0.63 4.42
N ASN A 34 4.26 1.94 4.44
CA ASN A 34 5.19 2.95 3.92
C ASN A 34 6.53 2.98 4.67
N ALA A 35 6.49 2.86 6.01
CA ALA A 35 7.71 2.80 6.82
C ALA A 35 8.55 1.56 6.47
N LEU A 36 7.92 0.40 6.29
CA LEU A 36 8.61 -0.81 5.87
C LEU A 36 9.16 -0.69 4.44
N ASN A 37 8.39 -0.14 3.50
CA ASN A 37 8.86 0.12 2.13
C ASN A 37 10.11 1.02 2.12
N ARG A 38 10.14 2.06 2.96
CA ARG A 38 11.32 2.93 3.12
C ARG A 38 12.49 2.17 3.74
N LYS A 39 12.24 1.37 4.77
CA LYS A 39 13.27 0.55 5.43
C LYS A 39 13.90 -0.47 4.48
N LEU A 40 13.11 -1.05 3.58
CA LEU A 40 13.58 -2.02 2.59
C LEU A 40 14.09 -1.37 1.30
N GLY A 41 14.07 -0.04 1.20
CA GLY A 41 14.60 0.70 0.05
C GLY A 41 13.76 0.62 -1.23
N THR A 42 12.50 0.16 -1.16
CA THR A 42 11.61 -0.02 -2.33
C THR A 42 10.60 1.13 -2.50
N TYR A 43 10.52 2.06 -1.54
CA TYR A 43 9.57 3.16 -1.63
C TYR A 43 9.92 4.15 -2.76
N GLY A 44 9.15 4.11 -3.85
CA GLY A 44 9.25 5.08 -4.95
C GLY A 44 10.49 4.95 -5.83
N ASN A 45 11.20 3.81 -5.77
CA ASN A 45 12.41 3.56 -6.55
C ASN A 45 12.15 2.91 -7.93
N GLY A 46 10.90 2.53 -8.23
CA GLY A 46 10.52 1.93 -9.51
C GLY A 46 10.96 0.48 -9.72
N ASP A 47 11.32 -0.25 -8.65
CA ASP A 47 11.80 -1.64 -8.73
C ASP A 47 10.70 -2.69 -8.97
N GLY A 48 9.44 -2.26 -9.01
CA GLY A 48 8.28 -3.14 -9.17
C GLY A 48 8.07 -4.11 -8.01
N LYS A 49 8.64 -3.83 -6.83
CA LYS A 49 8.48 -4.65 -5.62
C LYS A 49 7.60 -3.92 -4.61
N ASP A 50 6.99 -4.70 -3.72
CA ASP A 50 6.20 -4.23 -2.59
C ASP A 50 6.71 -4.84 -1.28
N ALA A 51 6.70 -4.07 -0.19
CA ALA A 51 6.99 -4.61 1.14
C ALA A 51 5.77 -5.29 1.77
N ALA A 52 5.92 -6.58 2.10
CA ALA A 52 4.93 -7.36 2.82
C ALA A 52 5.39 -7.65 4.25
N HIS A 53 4.51 -7.43 5.23
CA HIS A 53 4.77 -7.79 6.62
C HIS A 53 4.72 -9.30 6.81
N TYR A 54 5.55 -9.83 7.73
CA TYR A 54 5.39 -11.21 8.18
C TYR A 54 4.07 -11.39 8.95
N LYS A 55 3.55 -12.62 8.97
CA LYS A 55 2.34 -12.96 9.74
C LYS A 55 2.52 -12.53 11.21
N GLY A 56 1.57 -11.74 11.72
CA GLY A 56 1.60 -11.20 13.07
C GLY A 56 2.55 -10.01 13.29
N SER A 57 3.39 -9.66 12.31
CA SER A 57 4.29 -8.51 12.42
C SER A 57 3.65 -7.23 11.89
N THR A 58 4.05 -6.11 12.49
CA THR A 58 3.63 -4.76 12.06
C THR A 58 4.81 -3.86 11.74
N THR A 59 6.03 -4.41 11.76
CA THR A 59 7.30 -3.70 11.58
C THR A 59 8.37 -4.49 10.83
N LYS A 60 8.29 -5.83 10.82
CA LYS A 60 9.20 -6.71 10.08
C LYS A 60 8.49 -7.27 8.85
N GLY A 61 9.23 -7.39 7.77
CA GLY A 61 8.70 -7.91 6.52
C GLY A 61 9.80 -8.12 5.48
N ARG A 62 9.38 -8.40 4.25
CA ARG A 62 10.23 -8.71 3.11
C ARG A 62 9.68 -8.07 1.84
N LEU A 63 10.55 -7.90 0.85
CA LEU A 63 10.13 -7.53 -0.49
C LEU A 63 9.40 -8.70 -1.15
N GLN A 64 8.33 -8.39 -1.87
CA GLN A 64 7.62 -9.32 -2.73
C GLN A 64 7.46 -8.69 -4.11
N SER A 65 7.49 -9.53 -5.14
CA SER A 65 7.03 -9.15 -6.46
C SER A 65 5.51 -9.36 -6.51
N PRO A 66 4.75 -8.36 -6.99
CA PRO A 66 3.29 -8.44 -7.12
C PRO A 66 2.83 -9.48 -8.15
#